data_AF-A0AA36MZS3-F1
#
_entry.id   AF-A0AA36MZS3-F1
#
_cell.length_a   1.000
_cell.length_b   1.000
_cell.length_c   1.000
_cell.angle_alpha   90.00
_cell.angle_beta   90.00
_cell.angle_gamma   90.00
#
_symmetry.space_group_name_H-M   'P 1'
#
loop_
_entity.id
_entity.type
_entity.pdbx_description
1 polymer ?
#
loop_
_entity_poly.entity_id
_entity_poly.type
_entity_poly.pdbx_seq_one_letter_code
_entity_poly.pdbx_strand_id
1 'polypeptide(L)'
;MTASGEVAFATSALPEAGPEPVVAEHVGPSLRDPVLLFDLPWLQCILDGRKTLELRGFRVKNGPSGRVWLGVEDRIHAAARVEAAGPLTLEEYLRQAPQHLHPSKTLPFKTTWGLMLTNVQKLSEPLWFHRPPSSARQFSYRPPPEDGNCSSKKKRRVLPLEAEHFAPAIEEPAE
;
A
#
# COMPACT_ATOMS: atom_id res chain seq x y z
N MET A 1 44.32 1.54 -64.13
CA MET A 1 43.88 0.22 -63.63
C MET A 1 43.43 0.40 -62.19
N THR A 2 42.10 0.30 -61.99
CA THR A 2 41.36 -0.15 -60.78
C THR A 2 41.90 0.13 -59.37
N ALA A 3 41.10 0.85 -58.57
CA ALA A 3 40.46 0.37 -57.32
C ALA A 3 39.66 1.54 -56.72
N SER A 4 38.34 1.59 -56.93
CA SER A 4 37.30 0.99 -56.07
C SER A 4 37.32 1.59 -54.66
N GLY A 5 36.58 2.71 -54.50
CA GLY A 5 36.21 3.28 -53.21
C GLY A 5 34.98 2.57 -52.66
N GLU A 6 35.12 2.00 -51.49
CA GLU A 6 34.07 1.30 -50.75
C GLU A 6 33.25 2.34 -49.95
N VAL A 7 31.95 2.41 -50.23
CA VAL A 7 30.99 3.23 -49.46
C VAL A 7 30.26 2.33 -48.47
N ALA A 8 30.57 2.46 -47.19
CA ALA A 8 29.85 1.79 -46.12
C ALA A 8 28.51 2.52 -45.86
N PHE A 9 27.40 1.91 -46.28
CA PHE A 9 26.06 2.33 -45.91
C PHE A 9 25.81 2.00 -44.43
N ALA A 10 25.52 3.04 -43.64
CA ALA A 10 25.06 2.89 -42.26
C ALA A 10 23.67 2.23 -42.25
N THR A 11 23.58 1.04 -41.65
CA THR A 11 22.31 0.37 -41.36
C THR A 11 21.65 1.11 -40.19
N SER A 12 20.51 1.75 -40.43
CA SER A 12 19.62 2.24 -39.38
C SER A 12 18.99 1.04 -38.67
N ALA A 13 19.41 0.78 -37.43
CA ALA A 13 18.72 -0.13 -36.53
C ALA A 13 17.38 0.50 -36.11
N LEU A 14 16.30 -0.23 -36.36
CA LEU A 14 14.95 0.06 -35.87
C LEU A 14 14.94 0.15 -34.34
N PRO A 15 14.12 1.01 -33.73
CA PRO A 15 13.97 1.03 -32.28
C PRO A 15 13.32 -0.28 -31.81
N GLU A 16 14.00 -0.97 -30.89
CA GLU A 16 13.43 -2.09 -30.15
C GLU A 16 12.13 -1.64 -29.49
N ALA A 17 11.04 -2.34 -29.81
CA ALA A 17 9.77 -2.20 -29.12
C ALA A 17 10.01 -2.39 -27.62
N GLY A 18 9.83 -1.33 -26.85
CA GLY A 18 9.89 -1.39 -25.40
C GLY A 18 8.91 -2.45 -24.89
N PRO A 19 9.22 -3.14 -23.77
CA PRO A 19 8.33 -4.15 -23.22
C PRO A 19 6.96 -3.52 -22.97
N GLU A 20 5.94 -4.04 -23.66
CA GLU A 20 4.55 -3.63 -23.44
C GLU A 20 4.21 -3.78 -21.95
N PRO A 21 3.43 -2.86 -21.37
CA PRO A 21 3.05 -2.94 -19.97
C PRO A 21 2.24 -4.23 -19.77
N VAL A 22 2.87 -5.24 -19.16
CA VAL A 22 2.20 -6.43 -18.64
C VAL A 22 1.13 -5.96 -17.68
N VAL A 23 -0.11 -5.97 -18.16
CA VAL A 23 -1.31 -5.73 -17.36
C VAL A 23 -1.35 -6.87 -16.35
N ALA A 24 -0.88 -6.61 -15.13
CA ALA A 24 -0.88 -7.60 -14.07
C ALA A 24 -2.32 -8.05 -13.86
N GLU A 25 -2.61 -9.32 -14.19
CA GLU A 25 -3.90 -9.93 -13.92
C GLU A 25 -4.30 -9.59 -12.49
N HIS A 26 -5.52 -9.11 -12.30
CA HIS A 26 -6.09 -8.76 -11.01
C HIS A 26 -6.26 -10.02 -10.14
N VAL A 27 -5.16 -10.56 -9.64
CA VAL A 27 -5.14 -11.68 -8.71
C VAL A 27 -5.61 -11.16 -7.37
N GLY A 28 -6.87 -11.43 -7.04
CA GLY A 28 -7.45 -11.16 -5.73
C GLY A 28 -6.68 -11.85 -4.59
N PRO A 29 -7.01 -11.51 -3.33
CA PRO A 29 -6.36 -12.09 -2.17
C PRO A 29 -6.54 -13.61 -2.11
N SER A 30 -5.45 -14.32 -1.80
CA SER A 30 -5.49 -15.75 -1.49
C SER A 30 -5.92 -15.99 -0.05
N LEU A 31 -6.44 -17.20 0.23
CA LEU A 31 -6.82 -17.58 1.58
C LEU A 31 -5.66 -17.37 2.56
N ARG A 32 -5.96 -16.66 3.64
CA ARG A 32 -5.04 -16.29 4.72
C ARG A 32 -4.00 -15.22 4.38
N ASP A 33 -4.07 -14.59 3.22
CA ASP A 33 -3.22 -13.45 2.90
C ASP A 33 -3.34 -12.35 3.97
N PRO A 34 -2.24 -11.66 4.32
CA PRO A 34 -2.27 -10.65 5.37
C PRO A 34 -3.06 -9.41 4.92
N VAL A 35 -4.00 -8.98 5.76
CA VAL A 35 -4.79 -7.75 5.57
C VAL A 35 -4.43 -6.76 6.68
N LEU A 36 -3.99 -5.58 6.29
CA LEU A 36 -3.75 -4.43 7.15
C LEU A 36 -4.93 -3.47 7.07
N LEU A 37 -5.49 -3.14 8.23
CA LEU A 37 -6.61 -2.22 8.34
C LEU A 37 -6.14 -0.82 8.74
N PHE A 38 -6.71 0.17 8.08
CA PHE A 38 -6.42 1.59 8.25
C PHE A 38 -7.71 2.35 8.48
N ASP A 39 -7.57 3.54 9.05
CA ASP A 39 -8.62 4.56 8.91
C ASP A 39 -8.56 5.14 7.49
N LEU A 40 -9.73 5.51 6.97
CA LEU A 40 -9.88 5.95 5.59
C LEU A 40 -8.90 7.07 5.17
N PRO A 41 -8.65 8.13 5.98
CA PRO A 41 -7.72 9.19 5.61
C PRO A 41 -6.28 8.68 5.39
N TRP A 42 -5.82 7.75 6.22
CA TRP A 42 -4.48 7.19 6.11
C TRP A 42 -4.34 6.27 4.90
N LEU A 43 -5.38 5.47 4.61
CA LEU A 43 -5.40 4.68 3.39
C LEU A 43 -5.33 5.59 2.16
N GLN A 44 -6.09 6.69 2.15
CA GLN A 44 -6.07 7.65 1.03
C GLN A 44 -4.65 8.18 0.78
N CYS A 45 -3.93 8.59 1.83
CA CYS A 45 -2.55 9.02 1.69
C CYS A 45 -1.62 7.95 1.10
N ILE A 46 -1.86 6.66 1.40
CA ILE A 46 -1.08 5.55 0.81
C ILE A 46 -1.44 5.36 -0.67
N LEU A 47 -2.73 5.43 -1.02
CA LEU A 47 -3.20 5.30 -2.40
C LEU A 47 -2.72 6.46 -3.28
N ASP A 48 -2.62 7.67 -2.72
CA ASP A 48 -2.10 8.86 -3.39
C ASP A 48 -0.55 8.86 -3.46
N GLY A 49 0.12 7.86 -2.88
CA GLY A 49 1.58 7.78 -2.82
C GLY A 49 2.25 8.76 -1.85
N ARG A 50 1.48 9.54 -1.09
CA ARG A 50 1.98 10.52 -0.10
C ARG A 50 2.54 9.85 1.16
N LYS A 51 1.98 8.69 1.54
CA LYS A 51 2.41 7.89 2.70
C LYS A 51 2.98 6.56 2.24
N THR A 52 4.28 6.37 2.44
CA THR A 52 5.01 5.16 2.06
C THR A 52 5.50 4.35 3.26
N LEU A 53 5.44 4.91 4.48
CA LEU A 53 5.85 4.22 5.70
C LEU A 53 4.67 4.05 6.66
N GLU A 54 4.32 2.81 6.97
CA GLU A 54 3.27 2.50 7.93
C GLU A 54 3.84 2.20 9.33
N LEU A 55 3.19 2.73 10.37
CA LEU A 55 3.63 2.58 11.77
C LEU A 55 2.72 1.61 12.53
N ARG A 56 3.29 0.63 13.22
CA ARG A 56 2.53 -0.34 14.03
C ARG A 56 3.19 -0.59 15.38
N GLY A 57 2.37 -0.87 16.39
CA GLY A 57 2.85 -1.28 17.72
C GLY A 57 3.18 -2.77 17.87
N PHE A 58 3.37 -3.49 16.76
CA PHE A 58 3.63 -4.92 16.74
C PHE A 58 4.37 -5.32 15.45
N ARG A 59 5.12 -6.43 15.52
CA ARG A 59 5.78 -7.04 14.36
C ARG A 59 4.76 -7.79 13.49
N VAL A 60 4.78 -7.57 12.19
CA VAL A 60 3.98 -8.34 11.22
C VAL A 60 4.45 -9.80 11.20
N LYS A 61 3.52 -10.76 11.25
CA LYS A 61 3.85 -12.19 11.36
C LYS A 61 4.53 -12.77 10.12
N ASN A 62 4.31 -12.19 8.94
CA ASN A 62 4.72 -12.77 7.66
C ASN A 62 6.15 -12.38 7.24
N GLY A 63 7.00 -11.97 8.18
CA GLY A 63 8.37 -11.55 7.90
C GLY A 63 8.48 -10.07 7.49
N PRO A 64 9.71 -9.60 7.20
CA PRO A 64 9.98 -8.20 6.91
C PRO A 64 9.56 -7.76 5.50
N SER A 65 9.21 -8.70 4.62
CA SER A 65 8.85 -8.42 3.24
C SER A 65 7.76 -9.36 2.72
N GLY A 66 6.92 -8.86 1.81
CA GLY A 66 5.84 -9.65 1.22
C GLY A 66 4.65 -8.81 0.75
N ARG A 67 3.73 -9.44 0.02
CA ARG A 67 2.47 -8.80 -0.38
C ARG A 67 1.56 -8.66 0.83
N VAL A 68 0.88 -7.52 0.92
CA VAL A 68 -0.16 -7.22 1.92
C VAL A 68 -1.36 -6.59 1.25
N TRP A 69 -2.53 -6.84 1.80
CA TRP A 69 -3.78 -6.22 1.37
C TRP A 69 -4.12 -5.06 2.32
N LEU A 70 -4.54 -3.94 1.75
CA LEU A 70 -4.87 -2.72 2.49
C LEU A 70 -6.38 -2.55 2.51
N GLY A 71 -6.95 -2.40 3.70
CA GLY A 71 -8.39 -2.34 3.88
C GLY A 71 -8.86 -1.30 4.88
N VAL A 72 -10.16 -1.02 4.79
CA VAL A 72 -10.91 -0.19 5.74
C VAL A 72 -12.11 -1.03 6.17
N GLU A 73 -12.32 -1.13 7.48
CA GLU A 73 -13.40 -1.94 8.07
C GLU A 73 -13.39 -3.42 7.66
N ASP A 74 -14.25 -3.82 6.72
CA ASP A 74 -14.44 -5.18 6.17
C ASP A 74 -14.26 -5.23 4.65
N ARG A 75 -13.61 -4.21 4.08
CA ARG A 75 -13.30 -4.10 2.65
C ARG A 75 -11.81 -3.91 2.41
N ILE A 76 -11.32 -4.53 1.34
CA ILE A 76 -9.97 -4.41 0.81
C ILE A 76 -10.04 -3.47 -0.39
N HIS A 77 -9.17 -2.48 -0.44
CA HIS A 77 -9.17 -1.44 -1.46
C HIS A 77 -7.92 -1.46 -2.34
N ALA A 78 -6.83 -2.06 -1.86
CA ALA A 78 -5.57 -2.11 -2.57
C ALA A 78 -4.70 -3.29 -2.12
N ALA A 79 -3.72 -3.62 -2.95
CA ALA A 79 -2.56 -4.41 -2.58
C ALA A 79 -1.33 -3.51 -2.46
N ALA A 80 -0.38 -3.90 -1.63
CA ALA A 80 0.95 -3.29 -1.57
C ALA A 80 1.99 -4.37 -1.29
N ARG A 81 3.26 -4.03 -1.49
CA ARG A 81 4.39 -4.84 -1.05
C ARG A 81 5.03 -4.17 0.16
N VAL A 82 5.28 -4.94 1.21
CA VAL A 82 6.22 -4.56 2.26
C VAL A 82 7.61 -4.90 1.75
N GLU A 83 8.46 -3.90 1.59
CA GLU A 83 9.85 -4.09 1.16
C GLU A 83 10.76 -4.37 2.34
N ALA A 84 10.58 -3.60 3.41
CA ALA A 84 11.31 -3.74 4.66
C ALA A 84 10.37 -3.50 5.85
N ALA A 85 10.60 -4.23 6.95
CA ALA A 85 9.96 -3.95 8.21
C ALA A 85 10.92 -4.14 9.38
N GLY A 86 10.91 -3.20 10.32
CA GLY A 86 11.80 -3.21 11.47
C GLY A 86 11.34 -2.28 12.58
N PRO A 87 11.87 -2.44 13.81
CA PRO A 87 11.67 -1.45 14.85
C PRO A 87 12.35 -0.14 14.46
N LEU A 88 11.71 0.98 14.77
CA LEU A 88 12.27 2.31 14.56
C LEU A 88 12.78 2.89 15.88
N THR A 89 13.96 3.48 15.82
CA THR A 89 14.44 4.43 16.82
C THR A 89 13.70 5.76 16.70
N LEU A 90 13.80 6.62 17.72
CA LEU A 90 13.22 7.96 17.65
C LEU A 90 13.86 8.81 16.53
N GLU A 91 15.17 8.67 16.32
CA GLU A 91 15.90 9.36 15.26
C GLU A 91 15.38 8.96 13.87
N GLU A 92 15.24 7.65 13.62
CA GLU A 92 14.70 7.15 12.35
C GLU A 92 13.26 7.59 12.13
N TYR A 93 12.42 7.53 13.18
CA TYR A 93 11.04 8.02 13.14
C TYR A 93 10.99 9.49 12.72
N LEU A 94 11.74 10.37 13.38
CA LEU A 94 11.77 11.80 13.06
C LEU A 94 12.31 12.05 11.64
N ARG A 95 13.36 11.34 11.24
CA ARG A 95 13.92 11.44 9.88
C ARG A 95 12.93 11.00 8.80
N GLN A 96 12.07 10.02 9.11
CA GLN A 96 11.07 9.48 8.19
C GLN A 96 9.69 10.14 8.33
N ALA A 97 9.58 11.27 9.05
CA ALA A 97 8.34 12.01 9.20
C ALA A 97 7.59 12.30 7.88
N PRO A 98 8.27 12.70 6.78
CA PRO A 98 7.61 12.89 5.49
C PRO A 98 6.98 11.62 4.90
N GLN A 99 7.46 10.44 5.28
CA GLN A 99 6.98 9.15 4.74
C GLN A 99 5.82 8.57 5.54
N HIS A 100 5.79 8.81 6.86
CA HIS A 100 4.74 8.28 7.73
C HIS A 100 3.61 9.25 8.02
N LEU A 101 3.81 10.56 7.85
CA LEU A 101 2.83 11.64 8.05
C LEU A 101 2.15 11.71 9.43
N HIS A 102 2.54 10.84 10.36
CA HIS A 102 2.13 10.91 11.75
C HIS A 102 2.61 12.22 12.43
N PRO A 103 1.72 12.99 13.09
CA PRO A 103 2.02 14.36 13.54
C PRO A 103 2.87 14.44 14.81
N SER A 104 2.99 13.35 15.58
CA SER A 104 3.73 13.37 16.83
C SER A 104 5.23 13.49 16.61
N LYS A 105 5.93 14.19 17.53
CA LYS A 105 7.40 14.20 17.61
C LYS A 105 7.97 13.07 18.50
N THR A 106 7.12 12.18 18.99
CA THR A 106 7.50 11.02 19.80
C THR A 106 6.94 9.73 19.20
N LEU A 107 7.59 8.60 19.53
CA LEU A 107 7.16 7.29 19.07
C LEU A 107 5.73 6.98 19.58
N PRO A 108 4.78 6.64 18.70
CA PRO A 108 3.38 6.41 19.10
C PRO A 108 3.17 5.12 19.91
N PHE A 109 4.13 4.19 19.88
CA PHE A 109 4.05 2.90 20.57
C PHE A 109 5.33 2.62 21.36
N LYS A 110 5.21 1.80 22.42
CA LYS A 110 6.36 1.30 23.22
C LYS A 110 7.46 0.70 22.34
N THR A 111 7.07 -0.05 21.31
CA THR A 111 7.96 -0.50 20.25
C THR A 111 7.25 -0.18 18.94
N THR A 112 7.74 0.83 18.23
CA THR A 112 7.17 1.26 16.95
C THR A 112 7.87 0.50 15.83
N TRP A 113 7.10 -0.21 15.03
CA TRP A 113 7.55 -0.91 13.83
C TRP A 113 7.20 -0.07 12.61
N GLY A 114 8.18 0.18 11.77
CA GLY A 114 8.01 0.79 10.45
C GLY A 114 7.89 -0.29 9.38
N LEU A 115 6.90 -0.16 8.49
CA LEU A 115 6.68 -1.03 7.34
C LEU A 115 6.79 -0.18 6.08
N MET A 116 7.83 -0.37 5.29
CA MET A 116 8.03 0.32 4.02
C MET A 116 7.11 -0.28 2.96
N LEU A 117 6.12 0.49 2.51
CA LEU A 117 5.14 0.13 1.51
C LEU A 117 5.59 0.58 0.12
N THR A 118 5.63 -0.35 -0.82
CA THR A 118 5.94 -0.11 -2.23
C THR A 118 4.95 -0.83 -3.14
N ASN A 119 4.95 -0.50 -4.44
CA ASN A 119 4.09 -1.12 -5.46
C ASN A 119 2.61 -1.15 -5.03
N VAL A 120 2.08 -0.02 -4.57
CA VAL A 120 0.68 0.12 -4.19
C VAL A 120 -0.19 0.00 -5.45
N GLN A 121 -1.11 -0.95 -5.45
CA GLN A 121 -2.03 -1.23 -6.55
C GLN A 121 -3.46 -1.09 -6.04
N LYS A 122 -4.14 -0.02 -6.46
CA LYS A 122 -5.55 0.21 -6.15
C LYS A 122 -6.42 -0.81 -6.91
N LEU A 123 -7.40 -1.37 -6.23
CA LEU A 123 -8.42 -2.22 -6.86
C LEU A 123 -9.46 -1.35 -7.56
N SER A 124 -9.95 -1.83 -8.71
CA SER A 124 -11.06 -1.18 -9.43
C SER A 124 -12.31 -1.10 -8.55
N GLU A 125 -12.58 -2.17 -7.80
CA GLU A 125 -13.67 -2.24 -6.83
C GLU A 125 -13.18 -2.81 -5.49
N PRO A 126 -13.68 -2.29 -4.34
CA PRO A 126 -13.33 -2.85 -3.04
C PRO A 126 -13.85 -4.29 -2.88
N LEU A 127 -13.00 -5.18 -2.35
CA LEU A 127 -13.35 -6.58 -2.10
C LEU A 127 -13.78 -6.79 -0.65
N TRP A 128 -14.90 -7.46 -0.44
CA TRP A 128 -15.34 -7.85 0.90
C TRP A 128 -14.45 -8.95 1.48
N PHE A 129 -14.20 -8.90 2.78
CA PHE A 129 -13.60 -10.02 3.49
C PHE A 129 -14.26 -10.24 4.86
N HIS A 130 -14.27 -11.48 5.31
CA HIS A 130 -14.78 -11.81 6.63
C HIS A 130 -13.78 -11.37 7.71
N ARG A 131 -14.12 -10.31 8.43
CA ARG A 131 -13.41 -9.88 9.62
C ARG A 131 -13.94 -10.62 10.86
N PRO A 132 -13.15 -11.52 11.48
CA PRO A 132 -13.58 -12.16 12.71
C PRO A 132 -13.74 -11.11 13.83
N PRO A 133 -14.75 -11.27 14.71
CA PRO A 133 -14.95 -10.40 15.87
C PRO A 133 -13.82 -10.66 16.87
N SER A 134 -12.68 -10.01 16.67
CA SER A 134 -11.50 -10.21 17.50
C SER A 134 -10.69 -8.93 17.60
N SER A 135 -9.94 -8.82 18.71
CA SER A 135 -8.88 -7.84 18.94
C SER A 135 -7.59 -8.16 18.18
N ALA A 136 -7.67 -9.01 17.14
CA ALA A 136 -6.51 -9.38 16.34
C ALA A 136 -5.88 -8.12 15.75
N ARG A 137 -4.58 -7.97 16.01
CA ARG A 137 -3.79 -6.83 15.52
C ARG A 137 -3.49 -6.93 14.02
N GLN A 138 -3.53 -8.14 13.48
CA GLN A 138 -3.35 -8.45 12.06
C GLN A 138 -4.47 -9.39 11.60
N PHE A 139 -5.07 -9.07 10.46
CA PHE A 139 -6.13 -9.89 9.87
C PHE A 139 -5.56 -10.74 8.74
N SER A 140 -6.26 -11.83 8.46
CA SER A 140 -5.97 -12.69 7.33
C SER A 140 -7.20 -12.76 6.46
N TYR A 141 -7.03 -12.69 5.15
CA TYR A 141 -8.13 -12.74 4.21
C TYR A 141 -8.89 -14.05 4.38
N ARG A 142 -10.21 -13.90 4.48
CA ARG A 142 -11.19 -14.98 4.43
C ARG A 142 -12.32 -14.45 3.55
N PRO A 143 -12.78 -15.22 2.55
CA PRO A 143 -13.93 -14.82 1.77
C PRO A 143 -15.14 -14.64 2.71
N PRO A 144 -16.08 -13.75 2.37
CA PRO A 144 -17.35 -13.67 3.07
C PRO A 144 -18.06 -15.04 3.01
N PRO A 145 -18.83 -15.42 4.06
CA PRO A 145 -19.63 -16.65 4.00
C PRO A 145 -20.62 -16.58 2.84
N GLU A 146 -20.84 -17.71 2.16
CA GLU A 146 -21.70 -17.82 0.96
C GLU A 146 -23.16 -17.35 1.24
N ASP A 147 -23.60 -17.44 2.49
CA ASP A 147 -24.93 -17.03 2.94
C ASP A 147 -25.11 -15.50 3.02
N GLY A 148 -24.14 -14.70 2.57
CA GLY A 148 -24.18 -13.23 2.57
C GLY A 148 -24.22 -12.59 3.96
N ASN A 149 -24.17 -13.39 5.02
CA ASN A 149 -24.29 -12.92 6.40
C ASN A 149 -22.90 -12.61 6.97
N CYS A 150 -22.27 -11.55 6.47
CA CYS A 150 -21.18 -10.91 7.21
C CYS A 150 -21.78 -10.34 8.50
N SER A 151 -21.45 -10.94 9.65
CA SER A 151 -22.05 -10.71 10.97
C SER A 151 -21.91 -9.29 11.57
N SER A 152 -21.69 -8.27 10.77
CA SER A 152 -21.70 -6.87 11.18
C SER A 152 -22.96 -6.17 10.68
N LYS A 153 -24.14 -6.63 11.11
CA LYS A 153 -25.43 -5.92 10.93
C LYS A 153 -25.53 -4.63 11.77
N LYS A 154 -24.48 -3.80 11.75
CA LYS A 154 -24.58 -2.41 12.20
C LYS A 154 -24.64 -1.57 10.94
N LYS A 155 -25.82 -1.04 10.65
CA LYS A 155 -26.16 -0.10 9.56
C LYS A 155 -25.00 0.89 9.36
N ARG A 156 -24.06 0.58 8.47
CA ARG A 156 -22.88 1.41 8.23
C ARG A 156 -22.98 1.97 6.83
N ARG A 157 -23.04 3.30 6.78
CA ARG A 157 -23.02 4.09 5.55
C ARG A 157 -21.83 3.62 4.73
N VAL A 158 -22.10 3.13 3.52
CA VAL A 158 -21.11 3.12 2.45
C VAL A 158 -20.83 4.59 2.17
N LEU A 159 -19.77 5.14 2.76
CA LEU A 159 -19.33 6.47 2.39
C LEU A 159 -18.71 6.35 1.00
N PRO A 160 -19.19 7.12 0.02
CA PRO A 160 -18.50 7.25 -1.25
C PRO A 160 -17.05 7.65 -0.98
N LEU A 161 -16.12 7.03 -1.69
CA LEU A 161 -14.72 7.41 -1.68
C LEU A 161 -14.54 8.70 -2.51
N GLU A 162 -15.39 9.69 -2.29
CA GLU A 162 -15.22 11.02 -2.86
C GLU A 162 -14.27 11.77 -1.93
N ALA A 163 -13.11 12.10 -2.50
CA ALA A 163 -12.00 12.73 -1.81
C ALA A 163 -12.39 14.13 -1.35
N GLU A 164 -13.05 14.23 -0.20
CA GLU A 164 -13.08 15.50 0.51
C GLU A 164 -11.68 15.72 1.09
N HIS A 165 -11.04 16.78 0.62
CA HIS A 165 -9.72 17.27 0.98
C HIS A 165 -9.55 17.36 2.50
N PHE A 166 -9.15 16.27 3.14
CA PHE A 166 -8.65 16.28 4.51
C PHE A 166 -7.15 15.97 4.48
N ALA A 167 -6.39 16.91 3.94
CA ALA A 167 -5.00 17.04 4.37
C ALA A 167 -5.05 17.55 5.82
N PRO A 168 -4.46 16.86 6.82
CA PRO A 168 -4.25 17.49 8.11
C PRO A 168 -3.43 18.76 7.85
N ALA A 169 -3.92 19.90 8.35
CA ALA A 169 -3.21 21.17 8.27
C ALA A 169 -1.81 20.97 8.83
N ILE A 170 -0.82 20.97 7.94
CA ILE A 170 0.58 21.09 8.33
C ILE A 170 0.69 22.55 8.72
N GLU A 171 0.57 22.86 10.01
CA GLU A 171 0.85 24.20 10.52
C GLU A 171 2.29 24.54 10.16
N GLU A 172 2.46 25.43 9.18
CA GLU A 172 3.75 25.98 8.83
C GLU A 172 4.30 26.74 10.06
N PRO A 173 5.58 26.54 10.43
CA PRO A 173 6.17 27.30 11.52
C PRO A 173 6.29 28.76 11.09
N ALA A 174 5.74 29.67 11.90
CA ALA A 174 6.02 31.09 11.80
C ALA A 174 7.51 31.34 12.06
N GLU A 175 8.19 31.98 11.11
CA GLU A 175 9.53 32.58 11.28
C GLU A 175 9.53 33.73 12.30
#